data_AF-A0A9D1ZGY0-F1
#
_entry.id   AF-A0A9D1ZGY0-F1
#
_cell.length_a   1.000
_cell.length_b   1.000
_cell.length_c   1.000
_cell.angle_alpha   90.00
_cell.angle_beta   90.00
_cell.angle_gamma   90.00
#
_symmetry.space_group_name_H-M   'P 1'
#
loop_
_entity.id
_entity.type
_entity.pdbx_description
1 polymer ?
#
loop_
_entity_poly.entity_id
_entity_poly.type
_entity_poly.pdbx_seq_one_letter_code
_entity_poly.pdbx_strand_id
1 'polypeptide(L)'
;MRVEDLELIKTRNLFLKEGAPSGEIVLVDNIGGDMYFTFKLKYVGNSEKEGSTQFNVKDDFHAELVIDTKPFSFTKLKEPLYIGNYQGSKYLYLDFIVQPCASLGEPHNVIVSFYVNK
;
A
#
# COMPACT_ATOMS: atom_id res chain seq x y z
N MET A 1 -11.45 -8.21 6.89
CA MET A 1 -12.65 -7.33 6.74
C MET A 1 -12.87 -7.09 5.26
N ARG A 2 -14.11 -7.10 4.75
CA ARG A 2 -14.34 -6.96 3.30
C ARG A 2 -14.43 -5.49 2.91
N VAL A 3 -14.08 -5.16 1.67
CA VAL A 3 -14.13 -3.77 1.16
C VAL A 3 -15.55 -3.17 1.26
N GLU A 4 -16.59 -4.00 1.17
CA GLU A 4 -17.99 -3.56 1.34
C GLU A 4 -18.32 -3.03 2.75
N ASP A 5 -17.55 -3.47 3.76
CA ASP A 5 -17.69 -3.03 5.15
C ASP A 5 -16.92 -1.72 5.43
N LEU A 6 -16.21 -1.20 4.42
CA LEU A 6 -15.29 -0.08 4.53
C LEU A 6 -15.75 1.15 3.74
N GLU A 7 -15.34 2.32 4.21
CA GLU A 7 -15.49 3.62 3.55
C GLU A 7 -14.15 4.05 2.94
N LEU A 8 -14.12 4.31 1.63
CA LEU A 8 -12.91 4.79 0.95
C LEU A 8 -12.67 6.26 1.30
N ILE A 9 -11.47 6.57 1.79
CA ILE A 9 -11.10 7.95 2.14
C ILE A 9 -10.08 8.56 1.16
N LYS A 10 -9.21 7.75 0.54
CA LYS A 10 -8.22 8.25 -0.43
C LYS A 10 -7.74 7.15 -1.36
N THR A 11 -7.54 7.50 -2.63
CA THR A 11 -6.84 6.64 -3.61
C THR A 11 -5.73 7.44 -4.31
N ARG A 12 -4.64 6.74 -4.62
CA ARG A 12 -3.52 7.25 -5.41
C ARG A 12 -3.06 6.20 -6.42
N ASN A 13 -2.70 6.67 -7.61
CA ASN A 13 -2.02 5.87 -8.62
C ASN A 13 -0.54 6.26 -8.59
N LEU A 14 0.33 5.27 -8.55
CA LEU A 14 1.78 5.41 -8.46
C LEU A 14 2.43 4.64 -9.61
N PHE A 15 3.51 5.17 -10.15
CA PHE A 15 4.35 4.47 -11.12
C PHE A 15 5.67 4.11 -10.46
N LEU A 16 5.83 2.85 -10.07
CA LEU A 16 6.95 2.41 -9.24
C LEU A 16 7.83 1.42 -9.99
N LYS A 17 9.14 1.70 -10.02
CA LYS A 17 10.15 0.70 -10.41
C LYS A 17 10.49 -0.18 -9.21
N GLU A 18 10.92 -1.40 -9.48
CA GLU A 18 11.47 -2.27 -8.44
C GLU A 18 12.63 -1.56 -7.71
N GLY A 19 12.69 -1.71 -6.38
CA GLY A 19 13.76 -1.15 -5.58
C GLY A 19 13.61 0.34 -5.24
N ALA A 20 12.87 1.12 -6.03
CA ALA A 20 12.69 2.55 -5.86
C ALA A 20 11.50 2.88 -4.93
N PRO A 21 11.69 3.76 -3.92
CA PRO A 21 10.58 4.24 -3.10
C PRO A 21 9.71 5.24 -3.86
N SER A 22 8.43 5.28 -3.53
CA SER A 22 7.52 6.34 -3.96
C SER A 22 7.85 7.66 -3.26
N GLY A 23 7.30 8.76 -3.78
CA GLY A 23 7.10 9.95 -2.95
C GLY A 23 6.11 9.69 -1.82
N GLU A 24 6.07 10.60 -0.84
CA GLU A 24 5.18 10.47 0.31
C GLU A 24 3.72 10.71 -0.08
N ILE A 25 2.86 9.81 0.38
CA ILE A 25 1.41 10.02 0.39
C ILE A 25 1.02 10.48 1.77
N VAL A 26 0.54 11.72 1.84
CA VAL A 26 0.01 12.31 3.08
C VAL A 26 -1.45 11.92 3.26
N LEU A 27 -1.84 11.41 4.41
CA LEU A 27 -3.22 11.29 4.84
C LEU A 27 -3.47 12.32 5.94
N VAL A 28 -4.28 13.34 5.63
CA VAL A 28 -4.54 14.45 6.55
C VAL A 28 -5.45 13.98 7.68
N ASP A 29 -5.01 14.15 8.93
CA ASP A 29 -5.79 13.81 10.12
C ASP A 29 -5.83 15.00 11.08
N ASN A 30 -6.98 15.67 11.13
CA ASN A 30 -7.19 16.89 11.92
C ASN A 30 -7.20 16.64 13.45
N ILE A 31 -7.16 15.38 13.89
CA ILE A 31 -7.19 15.00 15.31
C ILE A 31 -5.84 14.41 15.71
N GLY A 32 -5.37 13.41 14.95
CA GLY A 32 -4.16 12.66 15.26
C GLY A 32 -2.86 13.27 14.71
N GLY A 33 -2.95 14.21 13.78
CA GLY A 33 -1.81 14.71 12.99
C GLY A 33 -1.62 13.93 11.70
N ASP A 34 -1.13 14.60 10.66
CA ASP A 34 -0.97 14.04 9.32
C ASP A 34 -0.07 12.79 9.33
N MET A 35 -0.49 11.76 8.59
CA MET A 35 0.28 10.53 8.41
C MET A 35 0.92 10.48 7.02
N TYR A 36 2.10 9.89 6.93
CA TYR A 36 2.95 9.88 5.73
C TYR A 36 3.32 8.45 5.36
N PHE A 37 2.99 8.04 4.14
CA PHE A 37 3.22 6.69 3.66
C PHE A 37 4.12 6.67 2.43
N THR A 38 5.15 5.83 2.44
CA THR A 38 5.97 5.51 1.26
C THR A 38 5.78 4.06 0.83
N PHE A 39 5.89 3.80 -0.46
CA PHE A 39 5.66 2.48 -1.06
C PHE A 39 6.88 2.05 -1.86
N LYS A 40 7.25 0.78 -1.76
CA LYS A 40 8.35 0.20 -2.53
C LYS A 40 7.98 -1.19 -3.04
N LEU A 41 8.33 -1.46 -4.29
CA LEU A 41 8.18 -2.80 -4.87
C LEU A 41 9.47 -3.60 -4.70
N LYS A 42 9.32 -4.90 -4.44
CA LYS A 42 10.41 -5.87 -4.41
C LYS A 42 10.02 -7.09 -5.23
N TYR A 43 10.90 -7.58 -6.09
CA TYR A 43 10.61 -8.81 -6.83
C TYR A 43 10.89 -10.06 -6.00
N VAL A 44 9.95 -11.01 -6.05
CA VAL A 44 10.17 -12.34 -5.48
C VAL A 44 11.05 -13.16 -6.42
N GLY A 45 12.24 -13.55 -5.92
CA GLY A 45 13.26 -14.23 -6.74
C GLY A 45 12.95 -15.69 -7.10
N ASN A 46 12.00 -16.35 -6.42
CA ASN A 46 11.60 -17.73 -6.73
C ASN A 46 10.11 -17.80 -7.01
N SER A 47 9.74 -18.51 -8.08
CA SER A 47 8.36 -18.70 -8.54
C SER A 47 7.44 -19.35 -7.50
N GLU A 48 8.00 -20.10 -6.56
CA GLU A 48 7.30 -20.88 -5.53
C GLU A 48 7.11 -20.16 -4.18
N LYS A 49 7.75 -19.00 -3.96
CA LYS A 49 7.53 -18.25 -2.72
C LYS A 49 6.23 -17.46 -2.80
N GLU A 50 5.37 -17.63 -1.80
CA GLU A 50 4.28 -16.70 -1.54
C GLU A 50 4.88 -15.32 -1.26
N GLY A 51 4.44 -14.30 -2.00
CA GLY A 51 4.86 -12.93 -1.76
C GLY A 51 4.33 -12.43 -0.42
N SER A 52 5.05 -11.52 0.22
CA SER A 52 4.63 -10.88 1.46
C SER A 52 4.48 -9.36 1.28
N THR A 53 3.58 -8.76 2.05
CA THR A 53 3.57 -7.29 2.21
C THR A 53 4.04 -6.97 3.61
N GLN A 54 5.03 -6.09 3.72
CA GLN A 54 5.58 -5.64 4.99
C GLN A 54 5.14 -4.21 5.24
N PHE A 55 4.63 -3.95 6.45
CA PHE A 55 4.29 -2.63 6.94
C PHE A 55 5.24 -2.28 8.08
N ASN A 56 6.07 -1.28 7.84
CA ASN A 56 7.11 -0.85 8.77
C ASN A 56 6.80 0.57 9.24
N VAL A 57 6.50 0.73 10.53
CA VAL A 57 6.34 2.04 11.17
C VAL A 57 7.73 2.60 11.48
N LYS A 58 8.02 3.81 10.99
CA LYS A 58 9.31 4.49 11.20
C LYS A 58 9.26 5.36 12.47
N ASP A 59 8.16 6.08 12.64
CA ASP A 59 7.83 6.89 13.80
C ASP A 59 6.30 7.05 13.91
N ASP A 60 5.82 7.92 14.80
CA ASP A 60 4.39 8.12 15.07
C ASP A 60 3.57 8.58 13.85
N PHE A 61 4.21 9.16 12.83
CA PHE A 61 3.55 9.72 11.65
C PHE A 61 3.98 9.07 10.34
N HIS A 62 5.12 8.41 10.28
CA HIS A 62 5.69 7.87 9.05
C HIS A 62 5.68 6.35 9.01
N ALA A 63 5.23 5.80 7.89
CA ALA A 63 5.29 4.37 7.64
C ALA A 63 5.70 4.04 6.20
N GLU A 64 6.27 2.85 6.04
CA GLU A 64 6.69 2.31 4.76
C GLU A 64 6.00 0.98 4.48
N LEU A 65 5.52 0.83 3.24
CA LEU A 65 4.97 -0.41 2.74
C LEU A 65 5.90 -1.01 1.68
N VAL A 66 6.40 -2.21 1.93
CA VAL A 66 7.17 -2.99 0.95
C VAL A 66 6.26 -4.10 0.41
N ILE A 67 6.01 -4.05 -0.90
CA ILE A 67 5.12 -4.98 -1.59
C ILE A 67 5.98 -5.94 -2.42
N ASP A 68 5.96 -7.21 -2.04
CA ASP A 68 6.54 -8.26 -2.87
C ASP A 68 5.62 -8.49 -4.09
N THR A 69 6.20 -8.46 -5.29
CA THR A 69 5.47 -8.63 -6.55
C THR A 69 6.26 -9.44 -7.57
N LYS A 70 5.59 -9.85 -8.66
CA LYS A 70 6.22 -10.45 -9.84
C LYS A 70 6.05 -9.47 -11.02
N PRO A 71 7.05 -9.31 -11.89
CA PRO A 71 7.02 -8.31 -12.96
C PRO A 71 5.77 -8.43 -13.85
N PHE A 72 5.40 -9.65 -14.24
CA PHE A 72 4.33 -9.88 -15.21
C PHE A 72 3.03 -10.41 -14.59
N SER A 73 2.74 -10.05 -13.34
CA SER A 73 1.56 -10.58 -12.65
C SER A 73 0.84 -9.49 -11.86
N PHE A 74 -0.49 -9.64 -11.78
CA PHE A 74 -1.27 -8.85 -10.85
C PHE A 74 -0.93 -9.25 -9.41
N THR A 75 -0.66 -8.26 -8.57
CA THR A 75 -0.49 -8.47 -7.13
C THR A 75 -1.51 -7.62 -6.39
N LYS A 76 -2.22 -8.22 -5.44
CA LYS A 76 -3.20 -7.53 -4.61
C LYS A 76 -3.27 -8.23 -3.25
N LEU A 77 -3.77 -7.53 -2.25
CA LEU A 77 -4.09 -8.18 -0.99
C LEU A 77 -5.34 -9.05 -1.14
N LYS A 78 -5.42 -10.09 -0.30
CA LYS A 78 -6.64 -10.90 -0.18
C LYS A 78 -7.76 -10.10 0.49
N GLU A 79 -7.39 -9.32 1.50
CA GLU A 79 -8.24 -8.41 2.25
C GLU A 79 -7.44 -7.14 2.58
N PRO A 80 -8.10 -5.97 2.72
CA PRO A 80 -7.45 -4.76 3.17
C PRO A 80 -6.67 -4.97 4.48
N LEU A 81 -5.44 -4.48 4.52
CA LEU A 81 -4.54 -4.55 5.66
C LEU A 81 -4.94 -3.49 6.69
N TYR A 82 -5.18 -3.89 7.93
CA TYR A 82 -5.30 -2.95 9.05
C TYR A 82 -3.94 -2.31 9.33
N ILE A 83 -3.87 -0.98 9.30
CA ILE A 83 -2.62 -0.21 9.45
C ILE A 83 -2.65 0.77 10.62
N GLY A 84 -3.72 0.81 11.40
CA GLY A 84 -3.81 1.61 12.63
C GLY A 84 -5.15 2.30 12.81
N ASN A 85 -5.14 3.44 13.49
CA ASN A 85 -6.32 4.26 13.72
C ASN A 85 -6.23 5.56 12.90
N TYR A 86 -7.38 6.15 12.59
CA TYR A 86 -7.53 7.43 11.91
C TYR A 86 -8.62 8.24 12.61
N GLN A 87 -8.38 9.54 12.76
CA GLN A 87 -9.30 10.48 13.41
C GLN A 87 -9.71 10.01 14.82
N GLY A 88 -8.75 9.48 15.57
CA GLY A 88 -8.88 9.09 16.98
C GLY A 88 -9.65 7.79 17.25
N SER A 89 -10.62 7.40 16.43
CA SER A 89 -11.49 6.25 16.73
C SER A 89 -11.84 5.34 15.56
N LYS A 90 -11.52 5.71 14.31
CA LYS A 90 -11.79 4.85 13.15
C LYS A 90 -10.60 3.94 12.89
N TYR A 91 -10.84 2.69 12.55
CA TYR A 91 -9.79 1.78 12.10
C TYR A 91 -9.40 2.12 10.67
N LEU A 92 -8.11 2.34 10.44
CA LEU A 92 -7.52 2.65 9.15
C LEU A 92 -7.07 1.35 8.48
N TYR A 93 -7.49 1.19 7.24
CA TYR A 93 -7.11 0.07 6.38
C TYR A 93 -6.48 0.55 5.09
N LEU A 94 -5.62 -0.28 4.52
CA LEU A 94 -4.95 -0.05 3.26
C LEU A 94 -5.17 -1.24 2.33
N ASP A 95 -5.42 -0.96 1.06
CA ASP A 95 -5.40 -1.95 -0.01
C ASP A 95 -4.55 -1.45 -1.17
N PHE A 96 -4.07 -2.38 -1.99
CA PHE A 96 -3.35 -2.05 -3.20
C PHE A 96 -3.60 -3.04 -4.34
N ILE A 97 -3.38 -2.55 -5.55
CA ILE A 97 -3.31 -3.37 -6.76
C ILE A 97 -2.06 -2.95 -7.53
N VAL A 98 -1.14 -3.89 -7.73
CA VAL A 98 0.01 -3.77 -8.62
C VAL A 98 -0.35 -4.43 -9.95
N GLN A 99 -0.32 -3.65 -11.03
CA GLN A 99 -0.49 -4.17 -12.38
C GLN A 99 0.82 -4.76 -12.92
N PRO A 100 0.78 -5.74 -13.84
CA PRO A 100 1.96 -6.20 -14.57
C PRO A 100 2.72 -5.04 -15.23
N CYS A 101 4.05 -5.05 -15.21
CA CYS A 101 4.87 -4.15 -16.01
C CYS A 101 4.88 -4.60 -17.47
N ALA A 102 5.04 -3.67 -18.41
CA ALA A 102 5.11 -3.97 -19.83
C ALA A 102 6.37 -4.78 -20.22
N SER A 103 7.49 -4.53 -19.54
CA SER A 103 8.77 -5.22 -19.71
C SER A 103 9.60 -5.13 -18.43
N LEU A 104 10.59 -6.01 -18.28
CA LEU A 104 11.44 -6.05 -17.08
C LEU A 104 12.18 -4.73 -16.90
N GLY A 105 12.06 -4.12 -15.72
CA GLY A 105 12.71 -2.84 -15.38
C GLY A 105 11.85 -1.60 -15.65
N GLU A 106 10.72 -1.75 -16.33
CA GLU A 106 9.74 -0.67 -16.48
C GLU A 106 8.89 -0.49 -15.20
N PRO A 107 8.37 0.72 -14.95
CA PRO A 107 7.51 0.96 -13.80
C PRO A 107 6.22 0.13 -13.85
N HIS A 108 5.78 -0.33 -12.69
CA HIS A 108 4.44 -0.83 -12.48
C HIS A 108 3.48 0.32 -12.20
N ASN A 109 2.24 0.22 -12.70
CA ASN A 109 1.14 1.01 -12.19
C ASN A 109 0.61 0.36 -10.91
N VAL A 110 0.66 1.11 -9.81
CA VAL A 110 0.23 0.68 -8.48
C VAL A 110 -0.88 1.60 -8.01
N ILE A 111 -2.05 1.02 -7.76
CA ILE A 111 -3.19 1.71 -7.16
C ILE A 111 -3.15 1.43 -5.67
N VAL A 112 -3.11 2.47 -4.84
CA VAL A 112 -3.18 2.37 -3.38
C VAL A 112 -4.44 3.06 -2.90
N SER A 113 -5.19 2.39 -2.04
CA SER A 113 -6.44 2.88 -1.47
C SER A 113 -6.41 2.80 0.05
N PHE A 114 -6.83 3.87 0.70
CA PHE A 114 -6.98 3.98 2.15
C PHE A 114 -8.46 4.00 2.48
N TYR A 115 -8.82 3.25 3.51
CA TYR A 115 -10.19 3.07 3.96
C TYR A 115 -10.31 3.22 5.46
N VAL A 116 -11.53 3.50 5.92
CA VAL A 116 -11.91 3.37 7.33
C VAL A 116 -13.07 2.41 7.49
N ASN A 117 -13.28 1.89 8.70
CA ASN A 117 -14.54 1.21 9.00
C ASN A 117 -15.72 2.19 8.91
N LYS A 118 -16.85 1.67 8.41
CA LYS A 118 -18.14 2.36 8.49
C LYS A 118 -18.66 2.42 9.94
#